data_AF-A0AAU3BG39-F1
#
_entry.id   AF-A0AAU3BG39-F1
#
_cell.length_a   1.000
_cell.length_b   1.000
_cell.length_c   1.000
_cell.angle_alpha   90.00
_cell.angle_beta   90.00
_cell.angle_gamma   90.00
#
_symmetry.space_group_name_H-M   'P 1'
#
loop_
_entity.id
_entity.type
_entity.pdbx_description
1 polymer ?
#
loop_
_entity_poly.entity_id
_entity_poly.type
_entity_poly.pdbx_seq_one_letter_code
_entity_poly.pdbx_strand_id
1 'polypeptide(L)'
;MALPTRGAATTFTALAVLITLGLPGPAYADDDDPSAPPGSVTTSPPPDVDANSPGLKLADGATLAPAKVLDIKSVVEDLGGEERREDTNSDVTFALQAEVLFPKDSSKLNPDAQSRIQAIADEIKAQNATTVRVFGFTDNLGSYAHGLTLSKKRAEQVHDRLAAALGSTDITFEVRGYSEDYPIADNTSEQGRRKNRRVEVTFPRGSAAGDKA
;
A
#
# COMPACT_ATOMS: atom_id res chain seq x y z
N MET A 1 -14.64 -28.64 65.67
CA MET A 1 -14.71 -29.56 64.52
C MET A 1 -13.40 -29.37 63.75
N ALA A 2 -12.51 -30.36 63.84
CA ALA A 2 -11.08 -30.25 63.54
C ALA A 2 -10.73 -30.91 62.19
N LEU A 3 -9.70 -30.42 61.49
CA LEU A 3 -9.01 -31.15 60.42
C LEU A 3 -8.30 -32.40 60.99
N PRO A 4 -8.14 -33.49 60.21
CA PRO A 4 -6.78 -33.80 59.72
C PRO A 4 -6.66 -34.60 58.38
N THR A 5 -5.64 -34.22 57.59
CA THR A 5 -4.59 -34.97 56.83
C THR A 5 -4.71 -36.44 56.35
N ARG A 6 -3.90 -36.71 55.28
CA ARG A 6 -3.23 -37.95 54.77
C ARG A 6 -3.89 -38.56 53.51
N GLY A 7 -3.23 -38.92 52.40
CA GLY A 7 -1.82 -39.14 52.04
C GLY A 7 -1.62 -40.55 51.45
N ALA A 8 -1.23 -40.71 50.17
CA ALA A 8 -0.53 -41.84 49.51
C ALA A 8 -0.66 -41.67 47.97
N ALA A 9 0.37 -41.46 47.12
CA ALA A 9 1.62 -42.17 46.83
C ALA A 9 1.47 -43.40 45.90
N THR A 10 2.18 -43.30 44.75
CA THR A 10 2.75 -44.38 43.88
C THR A 10 1.78 -45.22 43.03
N THR A 11 1.97 -45.27 41.70
CA THR A 11 2.91 -46.21 41.08
C THR A 11 3.36 -45.77 39.68
N PHE A 12 4.67 -45.87 39.46
CA PHE A 12 5.35 -45.76 38.17
C PHE A 12 5.07 -47.02 37.34
N THR A 13 4.86 -46.85 36.04
CA THR A 13 5.18 -47.90 35.05
C THR A 13 5.82 -47.23 33.85
N ALA A 14 7.14 -47.27 33.82
CA ALA A 14 7.95 -46.88 32.68
C ALA A 14 7.93 -48.03 31.66
N LEU A 15 7.49 -47.75 30.44
CA LEU A 15 7.66 -48.66 29.30
C LEU A 15 8.86 -48.15 28.48
N ALA A 16 9.96 -48.91 28.53
CA ALA A 16 11.15 -48.68 27.73
C ALA A 16 10.94 -49.24 26.32
N VAL A 17 11.03 -48.39 25.30
CA VAL A 17 11.18 -48.81 23.90
C VAL A 17 12.58 -48.40 23.45
N LEU A 18 13.33 -49.38 22.97
CA LEU A 18 14.77 -49.32 22.72
C LEU A 18 15.06 -49.44 21.21
N ILE A 19 15.73 -48.41 20.67
CA ILE A 19 16.69 -48.37 19.54
C ILE A 19 16.16 -48.51 18.09
N THR A 20 16.43 -47.49 17.27
CA THR A 20 17.48 -47.50 16.22
C THR A 20 17.79 -46.06 15.77
N LEU A 21 18.90 -45.48 16.26
CA LEU A 21 19.44 -44.23 15.72
C LEU A 21 20.19 -44.51 14.42
N GLY A 22 19.61 -44.15 13.29
CA GLY A 22 20.37 -43.86 12.07
C GLY A 22 21.00 -42.48 12.22
N LEU A 23 22.33 -42.38 12.12
CA LEU A 23 23.05 -41.11 12.11
C LEU A 23 22.69 -40.36 10.81
N PRO A 24 22.08 -39.16 10.85
CA PRO A 24 22.02 -38.33 9.67
C PRO A 24 23.44 -37.83 9.36
N GLY A 25 23.91 -38.08 8.13
CA GLY A 25 25.11 -37.44 7.61
C GLY A 25 24.96 -35.92 7.62
N PRO A 26 26.07 -35.15 7.53
CA PRO A 26 25.97 -33.69 7.46
C PRO A 26 25.15 -33.32 6.23
N ALA A 27 23.97 -32.74 6.46
CA ALA A 27 23.24 -32.03 5.43
C ALA A 27 24.06 -30.79 5.10
N TYR A 28 24.60 -30.74 3.88
CA TYR A 28 25.10 -29.49 3.32
C TYR A 28 23.89 -28.56 3.20
N ALA A 29 23.92 -27.44 3.91
CA ALA A 29 23.02 -26.33 3.61
C ALA A 29 23.49 -25.76 2.27
N ASP A 30 22.61 -25.77 1.26
CA ASP A 30 22.77 -24.86 0.14
C ASP A 30 22.71 -23.44 0.72
N ASP A 31 23.73 -22.64 0.44
CA ASP A 31 23.87 -21.23 0.83
C ASP A 31 22.85 -20.34 0.07
N ASP A 32 21.57 -20.66 0.17
CA ASP A 32 20.50 -19.75 -0.25
C ASP A 32 20.18 -18.81 0.92
N ASP A 33 20.89 -17.68 0.97
CA ASP A 33 20.56 -16.52 1.80
C ASP A 33 19.09 -16.12 1.56
N PRO A 34 18.17 -16.33 2.52
CA PRO A 34 16.74 -16.11 2.33
C PRO A 34 16.36 -14.63 2.41
N SER A 35 17.34 -13.71 2.44
CA SER A 35 17.11 -12.27 2.64
C SER A 35 16.67 -11.53 1.38
N ALA A 36 16.72 -12.15 0.21
CA ALA A 36 16.25 -11.55 -1.04
C ALA A 36 14.80 -11.98 -1.36
N PRO A 37 13.86 -11.04 -1.59
CA PRO A 37 12.56 -11.39 -2.12
C PRO A 37 12.73 -12.11 -3.47
N PRO A 38 11.98 -13.19 -3.75
CA PRO A 38 12.01 -13.81 -5.07
C PRO A 38 11.54 -12.80 -6.11
N GLY A 39 12.43 -12.41 -7.03
CA GLY A 39 12.14 -11.46 -8.10
C GLY A 39 12.98 -10.18 -8.15
N SER A 40 14.06 -10.06 -7.37
CA SER A 40 15.06 -8.99 -7.57
C SER A 40 15.75 -9.15 -8.93
N VAL A 41 15.11 -8.66 -9.99
CA VAL A 41 15.74 -8.54 -11.30
C VAL A 41 16.79 -7.44 -11.21
N THR A 42 18.04 -7.79 -11.49
CA THR A 42 19.07 -6.81 -11.83
C THR A 42 18.54 -6.03 -13.02
N THR A 43 18.27 -4.74 -12.86
CA THR A 43 17.79 -3.91 -13.96
C THR A 43 18.95 -3.71 -14.93
N SER A 44 18.91 -4.44 -16.05
CA SER A 44 19.77 -4.12 -17.18
C SER A 44 19.48 -2.68 -17.62
N PRO A 45 20.51 -1.89 -17.99
CA PRO A 45 20.32 -0.55 -18.54
C PRO A 45 19.25 -0.58 -19.65
N PRO A 46 18.44 0.48 -19.80
CA PRO A 46 17.54 0.60 -20.94
C PRO A 46 18.31 0.31 -22.23
N PRO A 47 17.77 -0.49 -23.15
CA PRO A 47 18.46 -0.78 -24.40
C PRO A 47 18.74 0.52 -25.15
N ASP A 48 19.98 0.69 -25.61
CA ASP A 48 20.37 1.86 -26.39
C ASP A 48 19.64 1.87 -27.73
N VAL A 49 19.02 3.01 -28.06
CA VAL A 49 18.41 3.22 -29.39
C VAL A 49 19.46 3.74 -30.37
N ASP A 50 19.77 2.94 -31.39
CA ASP A 50 20.65 3.36 -32.48
C ASP A 50 19.94 4.35 -33.41
N ALA A 51 20.34 5.61 -33.37
CA ALA A 51 19.78 6.68 -34.20
C ALA A 51 20.03 6.51 -35.70
N ASN A 52 21.00 5.67 -36.09
CA ASN A 52 21.36 5.42 -37.49
C ASN A 52 20.81 4.08 -38.01
N SER A 53 19.98 3.38 -37.24
CA SER A 53 19.50 2.06 -37.65
C SER A 53 18.69 2.16 -38.96
N PRO A 54 18.97 1.31 -39.96
CA PRO A 54 18.37 1.39 -41.30
C PRO A 54 16.85 1.15 -41.32
N GLY A 55 16.28 0.67 -40.20
CA GLY A 55 14.84 0.53 -40.01
C GLY A 55 14.12 1.80 -39.56
N LEU A 56 14.85 2.86 -39.17
CA LEU A 56 14.27 4.13 -38.77
C LEU A 56 13.87 4.96 -39.99
N LYS A 57 12.55 5.15 -40.17
CA LYS A 57 11.97 6.02 -41.21
C LYS A 57 11.92 7.48 -40.76
N LEU A 58 13.08 8.04 -40.41
CA LEU A 58 13.19 9.46 -40.08
C LEU A 58 13.21 10.30 -41.35
N ALA A 59 12.61 11.49 -41.31
CA ALA A 59 12.75 12.47 -42.39
C ALA A 59 14.18 13.06 -42.37
N ASP A 60 14.66 13.53 -43.53
CA ASP A 60 15.99 14.12 -43.63
C ASP A 60 16.17 15.29 -42.65
N GLY A 61 17.20 15.20 -41.81
CA GLY A 61 17.50 16.19 -40.76
C GLY A 61 16.71 16.02 -39.46
N ALA A 62 15.86 14.99 -39.32
CA ALA A 62 15.18 14.70 -38.07
C ALA A 62 16.11 13.99 -37.06
N THR A 63 16.03 14.39 -35.78
CA THR A 63 16.74 13.76 -34.67
C THR A 63 15.77 13.02 -33.76
N LEU A 64 16.24 11.97 -33.09
CA LEU A 64 15.46 11.30 -32.06
C LEU A 64 15.14 12.25 -30.91
N ALA A 65 13.91 12.17 -30.40
CA ALA A 65 13.58 12.76 -29.11
C ALA A 65 14.39 12.07 -28.00
N PRO A 66 14.67 12.75 -26.88
CA PRO A 66 15.28 12.10 -25.72
C PRO A 66 14.44 10.90 -25.29
N ALA A 67 15.12 9.81 -24.89
CA ALA A 67 14.47 8.60 -24.42
C ALA A 67 13.55 8.93 -23.23
N LYS A 68 12.29 8.48 -23.31
CA LYS A 68 11.31 8.66 -22.24
C LYS A 68 11.14 7.34 -21.49
N VAL A 69 11.51 7.34 -20.21
CA VAL A 69 11.20 6.22 -19.30
C VAL A 69 9.70 6.28 -18.99
N LEU A 70 8.99 5.18 -19.22
CA LEU A 70 7.59 5.04 -18.84
C LEU A 70 7.50 4.48 -17.43
N ASP A 71 6.53 4.99 -16.67
CA ASP A 71 6.30 4.48 -15.33
C ASP A 71 5.64 3.12 -15.37
N ILE A 72 6.24 2.18 -14.63
CA ILE A 72 5.60 0.90 -14.35
C ILE A 72 4.61 1.17 -13.22
N LYS A 73 3.33 0.89 -13.48
CA LYS A 73 2.25 1.02 -12.52
C LYS A 73 1.89 -0.36 -11.98
N SER A 74 2.22 -0.60 -10.70
CA SER A 74 1.76 -1.76 -9.95
C SER A 74 0.46 -1.41 -9.24
N VAL A 75 -0.51 -2.33 -9.25
CA VAL A 75 -1.80 -2.14 -8.57
C VAL A 75 -2.11 -3.37 -7.76
N VAL A 76 -2.39 -3.17 -6.47
CA VAL A 76 -2.89 -4.18 -5.55
C VAL A 76 -4.25 -3.72 -5.01
N GLU A 77 -5.24 -4.58 -5.04
CA GLU A 77 -6.58 -4.31 -4.49
C GLU A 77 -6.95 -5.44 -3.54
N ASP A 78 -7.40 -5.10 -2.34
CA ASP A 78 -7.87 -6.09 -1.36
C ASP A 78 -9.06 -6.87 -1.92
N LEU A 79 -9.25 -8.12 -1.48
CA LEU A 79 -10.35 -8.98 -1.96
C LEU A 79 -11.74 -8.34 -1.77
N GLY A 80 -11.92 -7.50 -0.76
CA GLY A 80 -13.16 -6.72 -0.53
C GLY A 80 -13.28 -5.43 -1.36
N GLY A 81 -12.21 -5.05 -2.05
CA GLY A 81 -12.05 -3.77 -2.77
C GLY A 81 -11.92 -2.54 -1.86
N GLU A 82 -11.91 -2.75 -0.55
CA GLU A 82 -11.92 -1.72 0.49
C GLU A 82 -10.76 -0.74 0.38
N GLU A 83 -9.63 -1.25 -0.08
CA GLU A 83 -8.38 -0.54 -0.26
C GLU A 83 -7.75 -0.97 -1.59
N ARG A 84 -7.18 0.01 -2.28
CA ARG A 84 -6.40 -0.19 -3.49
C ARG A 84 -5.11 0.60 -3.36
N ARG A 85 -3.97 -0.08 -3.46
CA ARG A 85 -2.63 0.50 -3.53
C ARG A 85 -2.17 0.55 -4.97
N GLU A 86 -1.64 1.69 -5.37
CA GLU A 86 -1.02 1.91 -6.66
C GLU A 86 0.38 2.46 -6.45
N ASP A 87 1.37 1.73 -6.95
CA ASP A 87 2.78 2.14 -6.89
C ASP A 87 3.25 2.46 -8.30
N THR A 88 3.81 3.66 -8.49
CA THR A 88 4.56 4.04 -9.68
C THR A 88 6.06 4.12 -9.35
N ASN A 89 6.86 4.58 -10.31
CA ASN A 89 8.27 4.87 -10.06
C ASN A 89 8.44 6.06 -9.08
N SER A 90 7.51 7.02 -9.08
CA SER A 90 7.63 8.28 -8.35
C SER A 90 6.72 8.40 -7.14
N ASP A 91 5.57 7.72 -7.14
CA ASP A 91 4.51 7.93 -6.17
C ASP A 91 3.93 6.59 -5.68
N VAL A 92 3.46 6.61 -4.44
CA VAL A 92 2.59 5.59 -3.85
C VAL A 92 1.24 6.23 -3.61
N THR A 93 0.16 5.58 -4.04
CA THR A 93 -1.22 6.05 -3.87
C THR A 93 -2.08 4.97 -3.22
N PHE A 94 -2.71 5.31 -2.10
CA PHE A 94 -3.73 4.49 -1.45
C PHE A 94 -5.10 5.08 -1.74
N ALA A 95 -6.00 4.30 -2.33
CA ALA A 95 -7.40 4.64 -2.51
C ALA A 95 -8.24 3.81 -1.52
N LEU A 96 -8.80 4.50 -0.52
CA LEU A 96 -9.62 3.91 0.53
C LEU A 96 -11.10 4.18 0.26
N GLN A 97 -11.94 3.15 0.27
CA GLN A 97 -13.38 3.34 0.09
C GLN A 97 -14.01 4.11 1.23
N ALA A 98 -14.96 4.98 0.90
CA ALA A 98 -15.59 5.88 1.86
C ALA A 98 -16.37 5.11 2.95
N GLU A 99 -16.99 3.99 2.62
CA GLU A 99 -17.77 3.17 3.56
C GLU A 99 -16.90 2.49 4.62
N VAL A 100 -15.63 2.25 4.29
CA VAL A 100 -14.65 1.64 5.21
C VAL A 100 -14.12 2.69 6.17
N LEU A 101 -14.10 3.96 5.76
CA LEU A 101 -13.61 5.07 6.58
C LEU A 101 -14.70 5.75 7.40
N PHE A 102 -15.89 5.89 6.81
CA PHE A 102 -16.95 6.75 7.32
C PHE A 102 -18.29 6.01 7.36
N PRO A 103 -19.12 6.25 8.40
CA PRO A 103 -20.53 5.94 8.32
C PRO A 103 -21.20 6.66 7.14
N LYS A 104 -22.36 6.14 6.71
CA LYS A 104 -23.16 6.74 5.63
C LYS A 104 -23.39 8.23 5.86
N ASP A 105 -23.17 9.03 4.80
CA ASP A 105 -23.34 10.50 4.78
C ASP A 105 -22.57 11.26 5.89
N SER A 106 -21.53 10.63 6.44
CA SER A 106 -20.68 11.21 7.48
C SER A 106 -19.28 11.51 6.95
N SER A 107 -18.60 12.42 7.64
CA SER A 107 -17.15 12.66 7.55
C SER A 107 -16.42 12.23 8.83
N LYS A 108 -17.13 11.80 9.87
CA LYS A 108 -16.51 11.30 11.09
C LYS A 108 -15.96 9.90 10.86
N LEU A 109 -14.67 9.71 11.10
CA LEU A 109 -14.00 8.42 10.95
C LEU A 109 -14.57 7.39 11.94
N ASN A 110 -14.75 6.16 11.48
CA ASN A 110 -15.07 5.02 12.32
C ASN A 110 -13.79 4.50 13.05
N PRO A 111 -13.91 3.57 14.01
CA PRO A 111 -12.74 3.02 14.71
C PRO A 111 -11.77 2.26 13.80
N ASP A 112 -12.27 1.45 12.87
CA ASP A 112 -11.46 0.61 11.98
C ASP A 112 -10.64 1.45 10.98
N ALA A 113 -11.11 2.65 10.64
CA ALA A 113 -10.40 3.61 9.81
C ALA A 113 -9.07 4.04 10.43
N GLN A 114 -8.98 4.06 11.77
CA GLN A 114 -7.78 4.54 12.47
C GLN A 114 -6.58 3.63 12.24
N SER A 115 -6.77 2.30 12.27
CA SER A 115 -5.68 1.35 12.03
C SER A 115 -5.17 1.41 10.59
N ARG A 116 -6.08 1.57 9.62
CA ARG A 116 -5.72 1.73 8.20
C ARG A 116 -4.95 3.01 7.94
N ILE A 117 -5.44 4.13 8.47
CA ILE A 117 -4.75 5.42 8.35
C ILE A 117 -3.39 5.38 9.06
N GLN A 118 -3.27 4.67 10.19
CA GLN A 118 -1.99 4.47 10.86
C GLN A 118 -1.00 3.68 9.99
N ALA A 119 -1.43 2.60 9.34
CA ALA A 119 -0.58 1.84 8.44
C ALA A 119 -0.06 2.70 7.27
N ILE A 120 -0.90 3.58 6.72
CA ILE A 120 -0.49 4.54 5.69
C ILE A 120 0.50 5.56 6.25
N ALA A 121 0.30 6.06 7.47
CA ALA A 121 1.25 6.96 8.13
C ALA A 121 2.63 6.29 8.32
N ASP A 122 2.66 5.00 8.63
CA ASP A 122 3.90 4.24 8.78
C ASP A 122 4.60 4.04 7.42
N GLU A 123 3.84 3.80 6.34
CA GLU A 123 4.39 3.77 4.97
C GLU A 123 4.94 5.14 4.55
N ILE A 124 4.24 6.24 4.83
CA ILE A 124 4.73 7.61 4.56
C ILE A 124 6.08 7.86 5.24
N LYS A 125 6.23 7.42 6.50
CA LYS A 125 7.50 7.50 7.23
C LYS A 125 8.57 6.62 6.57
N ALA A 126 8.23 5.39 6.21
CA ALA A 126 9.18 4.46 5.56
C ALA A 126 9.70 5.01 4.22
N GLN A 127 8.85 5.70 3.46
CA GLN A 127 9.23 6.36 2.22
C GLN A 127 9.95 7.71 2.42
N ASN A 128 10.09 8.19 3.66
CA ASN A 128 10.63 9.52 3.98
C ASN A 128 9.93 10.65 3.20
N ALA A 129 8.62 10.51 2.97
CA ALA A 129 7.87 11.47 2.18
C ALA A 129 7.64 12.78 2.94
N THR A 130 7.96 13.91 2.31
CA THR A 130 7.77 15.26 2.86
C THR A 130 6.53 15.96 2.30
N THR A 131 5.83 15.34 1.35
CA THR A 131 4.61 15.87 0.75
C THR A 131 3.57 14.78 0.66
N VAL A 132 2.37 15.07 1.15
CA VAL A 132 1.25 14.13 1.17
C VAL A 132 0.02 14.82 0.60
N ARG A 133 -0.58 14.22 -0.43
CA ARG A 133 -1.83 14.67 -1.03
C ARG A 133 -2.97 13.83 -0.49
N VAL A 134 -4.03 14.45 -0.02
CA VAL A 134 -5.23 13.79 0.49
C VAL A 134 -6.45 14.32 -0.26
N PHE A 135 -7.00 13.49 -1.13
CA PHE A 135 -8.07 13.89 -2.05
C PHE A 135 -9.33 13.06 -1.83
N GLY A 136 -10.46 13.74 -1.65
CA GLY A 136 -11.77 13.09 -1.50
C GLY A 136 -12.55 13.07 -2.80
N PHE A 137 -13.31 12.00 -3.01
CA PHE A 137 -14.19 11.82 -4.16
C PHE A 137 -15.56 11.26 -3.73
N THR A 138 -16.58 11.54 -4.53
CA THR A 138 -17.93 10.98 -4.42
C THR A 138 -18.30 10.22 -5.70
N ASP A 139 -19.42 9.52 -5.68
CA ASP A 139 -20.07 9.10 -6.93
C ASP A 139 -20.85 10.27 -7.53
N ASN A 140 -21.52 10.01 -8.65
CA ASN A 140 -22.34 10.98 -9.36
C ASN A 140 -23.78 11.12 -8.80
N LEU A 141 -24.03 10.65 -7.58
CA LEU A 141 -25.35 10.78 -6.96
C LEU A 141 -25.42 12.05 -6.11
N GLY A 142 -26.42 12.88 -6.40
CA GLY A 142 -26.68 14.12 -5.69
C GLY A 142 -26.21 15.34 -6.48
N SER A 143 -25.99 16.46 -5.79
CA SER A 143 -25.50 17.69 -6.43
C SER A 143 -23.99 17.79 -6.32
N TYR A 144 -23.36 18.27 -7.38
CA TYR A 144 -21.92 18.49 -7.43
C TYR A 144 -21.41 19.36 -6.26
N ALA A 145 -22.11 20.44 -5.91
CA ALA A 145 -21.73 21.33 -4.81
C ALA A 145 -21.76 20.62 -3.44
N HIS A 146 -22.71 19.71 -3.25
CA HIS A 146 -22.78 18.89 -2.05
C HIS A 146 -21.63 17.87 -2.03
N GLY A 147 -21.40 17.16 -3.13
CA GLY A 147 -20.30 16.22 -3.28
C GLY A 147 -18.93 16.87 -3.05
N LEU A 148 -18.72 18.08 -3.55
CA LEU A 148 -17.49 18.86 -3.33
C LEU A 148 -17.27 19.18 -1.84
N THR A 149 -18.32 19.58 -1.13
CA THR A 149 -18.25 19.87 0.31
C THR A 149 -17.99 18.59 1.11
N LEU A 150 -18.68 17.50 0.79
CA LEU A 150 -18.57 16.22 1.49
C LEU A 150 -17.19 15.58 1.28
N SER A 151 -16.74 15.52 0.03
CA SER A 151 -15.43 14.98 -0.32
C SER A 151 -14.30 15.75 0.35
N LYS A 152 -14.36 17.09 0.33
CA LYS A 152 -13.37 17.94 1.02
C LYS A 152 -13.34 17.67 2.52
N LYS A 153 -14.50 17.64 3.19
CA LYS A 153 -14.58 17.33 4.64
C LYS A 153 -14.01 15.95 4.97
N ARG A 154 -14.27 14.94 4.13
CA ARG A 154 -13.70 13.59 4.31
C ARG A 154 -12.19 13.59 4.17
N ALA A 155 -11.67 14.29 3.17
CA ALA A 155 -10.23 14.44 2.97
C ALA A 155 -9.57 15.16 4.16
N GLU A 156 -10.18 16.22 4.69
CA GLU A 156 -9.72 16.93 5.89
C GLU A 156 -9.66 16.01 7.12
N GLN A 157 -10.65 15.15 7.31
CA GLN A 157 -10.67 14.22 8.44
C GLN A 157 -9.58 13.14 8.35
N VAL A 158 -9.27 12.67 7.14
CA VAL A 158 -8.13 11.76 6.92
C VAL A 158 -6.81 12.49 7.14
N HIS A 159 -6.67 13.72 6.62
CA HIS A 159 -5.54 14.59 6.87
C HIS A 159 -5.27 14.77 8.37
N ASP A 160 -6.28 15.14 9.15
CA ASP A 160 -6.12 15.42 10.59
C ASP A 160 -5.59 14.18 11.33
N ARG A 161 -6.03 12.99 10.92
CA ARG A 161 -5.51 11.74 11.49
C ARG A 161 -4.11 11.39 11.04
N LEU A 162 -3.79 11.57 9.76
CA LEU A 162 -2.43 11.38 9.26
C LEU A 162 -1.46 12.33 9.96
N ALA A 163 -1.80 13.62 10.07
CA ALA A 163 -1.00 14.62 10.76
C ALA A 163 -0.76 14.24 12.23
N ALA A 164 -1.80 13.77 12.93
CA ALA A 164 -1.66 13.29 14.31
C ALA A 164 -0.75 12.05 14.43
N ALA A 165 -0.85 11.09 13.50
CA ALA A 165 -0.09 9.84 13.50
C ALA A 165 1.39 10.02 13.09
N LEU A 166 1.65 10.95 12.17
CA LEU A 166 2.99 11.29 11.72
C LEU A 166 3.75 12.06 12.80
N GLY A 167 3.04 12.73 13.72
CA GLY A 167 3.61 13.74 14.60
C GLY A 167 3.96 14.98 13.77
N SER A 168 4.13 16.13 14.43
CA SER A 168 4.38 17.45 13.83
C SER A 168 5.68 17.54 13.02
N THR A 169 5.75 16.79 11.93
CA THR A 169 6.89 16.60 11.04
C THR A 169 6.76 17.60 9.89
N ASP A 170 7.88 17.92 9.22
CA ASP A 170 8.01 18.78 8.03
C ASP A 170 7.29 18.23 6.77
N ILE A 171 6.06 17.76 6.95
CA ILE A 171 5.22 17.20 5.90
C ILE A 171 4.26 18.29 5.44
N THR A 172 4.34 18.62 4.16
CA THR A 172 3.39 19.51 3.50
C THR A 172 2.18 18.71 3.03
N PHE A 173 1.01 19.05 3.55
CA PHE A 173 -0.24 18.43 3.13
C PHE A 173 -0.96 19.26 2.06
N GLU A 174 -1.41 18.60 1.00
CA GLU A 174 -2.36 19.16 0.05
C GLU A 174 -3.70 18.44 0.18
N VAL A 175 -4.73 19.15 0.60
CA VAL A 175 -6.06 18.56 0.88
C VAL A 175 -7.10 19.17 -0.03
N ARG A 176 -7.82 18.33 -0.80
CA ARG A 176 -8.87 18.77 -1.73
C ARG A 176 -10.03 17.79 -1.79
N GLY A 177 -11.20 18.29 -2.17
CA GLY A 177 -12.34 17.49 -2.59
C GLY A 177 -12.59 17.71 -4.07
N TYR A 178 -12.95 16.64 -4.79
CA TYR A 178 -13.20 16.67 -6.23
C TYR A 178 -14.62 16.28 -6.61
N SER A 179 -15.50 15.99 -5.64
CA SER A 179 -16.85 15.49 -5.94
C SER A 179 -16.76 14.24 -6.83
N GLU A 180 -17.57 14.17 -7.89
CA GLU A 180 -17.62 13.09 -8.88
C GLU A 180 -16.56 13.16 -9.99
N ASP A 181 -15.65 14.15 -9.95
CA ASP A 181 -14.58 14.26 -10.94
C ASP A 181 -13.57 13.11 -10.82
N TYR A 182 -12.89 12.80 -11.92
CA TYR A 182 -11.87 11.74 -11.99
C TYR A 182 -12.38 10.36 -11.50
N PRO A 183 -13.46 9.81 -12.10
CA PRO A 183 -13.96 8.50 -11.76
C PRO A 183 -12.95 7.41 -12.13
N ILE A 184 -12.77 6.43 -11.25
CA ILE A 184 -11.89 5.26 -11.48
C ILE A 184 -12.68 4.02 -11.93
N ALA A 185 -14.00 4.08 -11.84
CA ALA A 185 -14.92 3.05 -12.30
C ALA A 185 -16.18 3.68 -12.87
N ASP A 186 -16.97 2.87 -13.58
CA ASP A 186 -18.19 3.33 -14.20
C ASP A 186 -19.28 3.66 -13.16
N ASN A 187 -19.90 4.84 -13.27
CA ASN A 187 -20.95 5.29 -12.36
C ASN A 187 -22.33 4.66 -12.64
N THR A 188 -22.50 3.86 -13.70
CA THR A 188 -23.80 3.22 -13.95
C THR A 188 -24.14 2.12 -12.95
N SER A 189 -23.14 1.40 -12.43
CA SER A 189 -23.31 0.28 -11.49
C SER A 189 -23.03 0.70 -10.04
N GLU A 190 -23.71 0.08 -9.08
CA GLU A 190 -23.43 0.32 -7.65
C GLU A 190 -21.99 -0.06 -7.28
N GLN A 191 -21.46 -1.14 -7.87
CA GLN A 191 -20.08 -1.56 -7.65
C GLN A 191 -19.08 -0.48 -8.09
N GLY A 192 -19.30 0.14 -9.25
CA GLY A 192 -18.44 1.21 -9.74
C GLY A 192 -18.60 2.52 -8.96
N ARG A 193 -19.83 2.87 -8.55
CA ARG A 193 -20.07 4.01 -7.64
C ARG A 193 -19.36 3.83 -6.31
N ARG A 194 -19.41 2.63 -5.73
CA ARG A 194 -18.66 2.30 -4.49
C ARG A 194 -17.16 2.52 -4.66
N LYS A 195 -16.59 2.14 -5.81
CA LYS A 195 -15.17 2.43 -6.10
C LYS A 195 -14.90 3.93 -6.23
N ASN A 196 -15.82 4.71 -6.81
CA ASN A 196 -15.64 6.15 -6.97
C ASN A 196 -15.75 6.92 -5.64
N ARG A 197 -16.58 6.46 -4.70
CA ARG A 197 -16.67 6.99 -3.33
C ARG A 197 -15.42 6.59 -2.53
N ARG A 198 -14.37 7.40 -2.62
CA ARG A 198 -13.07 7.09 -2.01
C ARG A 198 -12.35 8.32 -1.48
N VAL A 199 -11.34 8.09 -0.64
CA VAL A 199 -10.31 9.07 -0.32
C VAL A 199 -8.98 8.50 -0.79
N GLU A 200 -8.25 9.28 -1.57
CA GLU A 200 -6.91 8.97 -2.04
C GLU A 200 -5.86 9.66 -1.16
N VAL A 201 -4.83 8.91 -0.79
CA VAL A 201 -3.63 9.42 -0.11
C VAL A 201 -2.43 9.11 -1.01
N THR A 202 -1.79 10.14 -1.56
CA THR A 202 -0.65 10.01 -2.45
C THR A 202 0.58 10.69 -1.89
N PHE A 203 1.74 10.04 -1.98
CA PHE A 203 3.00 10.61 -1.55
C PHE A 203 4.16 10.10 -2.39
N PRO A 204 5.27 10.85 -2.50
CA PRO A 204 6.44 10.40 -3.22
C PRO A 204 6.95 9.07 -2.68
N ARG A 205 7.29 8.17 -3.59
CA ARG A 205 8.05 6.98 -3.29
C ARG A 205 9.45 7.40 -2.87
N GLY A 206 9.92 6.93 -1.72
CA GLY A 206 11.29 7.13 -1.31
C GLY A 206 12.21 6.48 -2.33
N SER A 207 13.22 7.21 -2.79
CA SER A 207 14.30 6.60 -3.57
C SER A 207 14.88 5.47 -2.74
N ALA A 208 14.75 4.22 -3.21
CA ALA A 208 15.41 3.09 -2.58
C ALA A 208 16.87 3.48 -2.31
N ALA A 209 17.36 3.25 -1.10
CA ALA A 209 18.67 3.68 -0.61
C ALA A 209 19.84 2.95 -1.30
N GLY A 210 19.93 3.03 -2.63
CA GLY A 210 20.90 2.31 -3.46
C GLY A 210 21.50 3.12 -4.60
N ASP A 211 21.13 4.41 -4.78
CA ASP A 211 21.62 5.21 -5.92
C ASP A 211 22.46 6.43 -5.49
N LYS A 212 23.19 6.28 -4.38
CA LYS A 212 24.32 7.16 -4.05
C LYS A 212 25.61 6.34 -4.11
N ALA A 213 26.19 6.28 -5.30
CA ALA A 213 27.59 5.90 -5.52
C ALA A 213 28.26 6.99 -6.36
#